data_AF-A0A950R1X8-F1
#
_entry.id   AF-A0A950R1X8-F1
#
_cell.length_a   1.000
_cell.length_b   1.000
_cell.length_c   1.000
_cell.angle_alpha   90.00
_cell.angle_beta   90.00
_cell.angle_gamma   90.00
#
_symmetry.space_group_name_H-M   'P 1'
#
loop_
_entity.id
_entity.type
_entity.pdbx_description
1 polymer ?
#
loop_
_entity_poly.entity_id
_entity_poly.type
_entity_poly.pdbx_seq_one_letter_code
_entity_poly.pdbx_strand_id
1 'polypeptide(L)' 'DETGDDKLYARFWQPKMIDGVIRFDRPEDCRVRKFIRNMSVKRFDTGKSFRPVSQEPLVLEGLA' A
#
# COMPACT_ATOMS: atom_id res chain seq x y z
N ASP A 1 5.21 8.28 -4.49
CA ASP A 1 4.73 8.09 -3.11
C ASP A 1 3.48 8.93 -2.94
N GLU A 2 2.46 8.42 -2.25
CA GLU A 2 1.10 9.01 -2.21
C GLU A 2 0.97 10.11 -1.15
N THR A 3 1.82 10.11 -0.12
CA THR A 3 1.82 11.10 0.97
C THR A 3 2.99 12.08 0.93
N GLY A 4 4.00 11.82 0.09
CA GLY A 4 5.19 12.66 -0.05
C GLY A 4 6.16 12.56 1.14
N ASP A 5 5.95 11.60 2.03
CA ASP A 5 6.66 11.43 3.29
C ASP A 5 6.87 9.93 3.49
N ASP A 6 8.12 9.49 3.70
CA ASP A 6 8.55 8.09 3.76
C ASP A 6 8.13 7.40 5.09
N LYS A 7 6.92 7.67 5.58
CA LYS A 7 6.42 7.21 6.88
C LYS A 7 5.01 6.68 6.74
N LEU A 8 4.79 5.47 7.25
CA LEU A 8 3.49 4.85 7.31
C LEU A 8 2.79 5.22 8.62
N TYR A 9 1.58 5.78 8.50
CA TYR A 9 0.71 6.08 9.63
C TYR A 9 -0.64 5.37 9.49
N ALA A 10 -1.14 4.79 10.58
CA ALA A 10 -2.54 4.43 10.71
C ALA A 10 -3.35 5.62 11.22
N ARG A 11 -4.52 5.85 10.62
CA ARG A 11 -5.50 6.84 11.06
C ARG A 11 -6.66 6.10 11.71
N PHE A 12 -6.97 6.47 12.95
CA PHE A 12 -8.13 5.97 13.69
C PHE A 12 -9.07 7.13 13.99
N TRP A 13 -10.36 6.81 14.06
CA TRP A 13 -11.42 7.75 14.39
C TRP A 13 -12.55 7.00 15.09
N GLN A 14 -13.50 7.74 15.66
CA GLN A 14 -14.63 7.18 16.42
C GLN A 14 -15.91 7.33 15.59
N PRO A 15 -16.27 6.34 14.76
CA PRO A 15 -17.46 6.43 13.92
C PRO A 15 -18.73 6.50 14.76
N LYS A 16 -19.68 7.31 14.29
CA LYS A 16 -21.06 7.30 14.78
C LYS A 16 -21.97 6.88 13.64
N MET A 17 -22.80 5.88 13.89
CA MET A 17 -23.92 5.53 13.01
C MET A 17 -25.15 6.30 13.48
N ILE A 18 -25.73 7.09 12.59
CA ILE A 18 -26.94 7.88 12.85
C ILE A 18 -27.89 7.60 11.70
N ASP A 19 -29.09 7.12 12.02
CA ASP A 19 -30.13 6.76 11.05
C ASP A 19 -29.62 5.81 9.94
N GLY A 20 -28.80 4.82 10.33
CA GLY A 20 -28.22 3.84 9.41
C GLY A 20 -27.05 4.37 8.56
N VAL A 21 -26.64 5.61 8.74
CA VAL A 21 -25.55 6.24 7.97
C VAL A 21 -24.31 6.45 8.83
N ILE A 22 -23.15 6.03 8.31
CA ILE A 22 -21.83 6.36 8.87
C ILE A 22 -21.21 7.46 8.00
N ARG A 23 -20.90 8.61 8.60
CA ARG A 23 -20.19 9.70 7.93
C ARG A 23 -18.72 9.62 8.26
N PHE A 24 -17.89 9.32 7.26
CA PHE A 24 -16.44 9.25 7.41
C PHE A 24 -15.83 10.64 7.52
N ASP A 25 -14.99 10.85 8.53
CA ASP A 25 -14.15 12.04 8.64
C ASP A 25 -13.15 12.08 7.50
N ARG A 26 -12.77 13.30 7.07
CA ARG A 26 -11.69 13.43 6.09
C ARG A 26 -10.37 12.95 6.71
N PRO A 27 -9.42 12.45 5.91
CA PRO A 27 -8.19 11.90 6.46
C PRO A 27 -7.35 12.91 7.28
N GLU A 28 -7.46 14.20 6.97
CA GLU A 28 -6.88 15.32 7.73
C GLU A 28 -7.53 15.57 9.09
N ASP A 29 -8.79 15.18 9.27
CA ASP A 29 -9.58 15.38 10.49
C ASP A 29 -9.49 14.20 11.47
N CYS A 30 -8.88 13.08 11.07
CA CYS A 30 -8.63 11.92 11.92
C CYS A 30 -7.67 12.27 13.08
N ARG A 31 -8.24 12.49 14.27
CA ARG A 31 -7.50 12.93 15.47
C ARG A 31 -6.45 11.93 15.98
N VAL A 32 -6.66 10.63 15.76
CA VAL A 32 -5.74 9.59 16.22
C VAL A 32 -4.87 9.14 15.06
N ARG A 33 -3.62 9.59 15.04
CA ARG A 33 -2.59 9.15 14.08
C ARG A 33 -1.52 8.36 14.80
N LYS A 34 -1.35 7.09 14.43
CA LYS A 34 -0.30 6.22 14.98
C LYS A 34 0.76 5.95 13.93
N PHE A 35 2.01 6.26 14.24
CA PHE A 35 3.15 5.86 13.43
C PHE A 35 3.30 4.34 13.46
N ILE A 36 3.50 3.73 12.29
CA ILE A 36 3.74 2.29 12.16
C ILE A 36 5.24 2.06 11.92
N ARG A 37 5.79 2.65 10.85
CA ARG A 37 7.20 2.48 10.45
C ARG A 37 7.59 3.48 9.38
N ASN A 38 8.90 3.64 9.17
CA ASN A 38 9.40 4.27 7.95
C ASN A 38 9.16 3.33 6.76
N MET A 39 8.88 3.92 5.60
CA MET A 39 8.75 3.24 4.33
C MET A 39 10.00 3.51 3.49
N SER A 40 10.35 2.56 2.65
CA SER A 40 11.34 2.75 1.60
C SER A 40 10.74 2.25 0.30
N VAL A 41 11.08 2.92 -0.80
CA VAL A 41 10.60 2.53 -2.12
C VAL A 41 11.14 1.15 -2.47
N LYS A 42 10.24 0.22 -2.80
CA LYS A 42 10.64 -1.09 -3.34
C LYS A 42 11.28 -0.85 -4.72
N ARG A 43 12.56 -1.18 -4.85
CA ARG A 43 13.23 -1.19 -6.15
C ARG A 43 12.80 -2.42 -6.93
N PHE A 44 12.49 -2.22 -8.21
CA PHE A 44 12.14 -3.29 -9.11
C PHE A 44 13.31 -3.54 -10.05
N ASP A 45 14.07 -4.60 -9.77
CA ASP A 45 15.18 -5.03 -10.62
C ASP A 45 14.75 -6.27 -11.43
N THR A 46 14.91 -6.21 -12.75
CA THR A 46 14.64 -7.33 -13.66
C THR A 46 15.50 -8.55 -13.29
N GLY A 47 14.87 -9.71 -13.16
CA GLY A 47 15.54 -10.97 -12.80
C GLY A 47 15.76 -11.17 -11.29
N LYS A 48 15.58 -10.14 -10.45
CA LYS A 48 15.59 -10.26 -8.98
C LYS A 48 14.21 -10.12 -8.37
N SER A 49 13.53 -9.02 -8.67
CA SER A 49 12.25 -8.64 -8.05
C SER A 49 11.05 -8.94 -8.94
N PHE A 50 11.24 -8.96 -10.26
CA PHE A 50 10.22 -9.32 -11.24
C PHE A 50 10.86 -9.94 -12.49
N ARG A 51 10.07 -10.70 -13.25
CA ARG A 51 10.45 -11.24 -14.57
C ARG A 51 9.50 -10.68 -15.63
N PRO A 52 9.99 -10.41 -16.85
CA PRO A 52 9.12 -10.02 -17.96
C PRO A 52 8.25 -11.20 -18.40
N VAL A 53 7.01 -10.89 -18.80
CA VAL A 53 6.00 -11.87 -19.27
C VAL A 53 6.52 -12.68 -20.46
N SER A 54 7.36 -12.09 -21.32
CA SER A 54 7.98 -12.80 -22.45
C SER A 54 8.84 -13.99 -22.05
N GLN A 55 9.35 -14.04 -20.82
CA GLN A 55 10.11 -15.18 -20.30
C GLN A 55 9.23 -16.26 -19.64
N GLU A 56 7.94 -16.03 -19.43
CA GLU A 56 7.03 -17.06 -18.89
C GLU A 56 6.91 -18.32 -19.76
N PRO A 57 6.73 -18.26 -21.10
CA PRO A 57 6.60 -19.47 -21.90
C PRO A 57 7.87 -20.33 -21.91
N LEU A 58 9.05 -19.73 -21.78
CA LEU A 58 10.33 -20.46 -21.76
C LEU A 58 10.52 -21.34 -20.51
N VAL A 59 9.91 -20.94 -19.38
CA VAL A 59 9.99 -21.70 -18.12
C VAL A 59 9.08 -22.94 -18.16
N LEU A 60 7.96 -22.88 -18.89
CA LEU A 60 7.04 -24.01 -19.05
C LEU A 60 7.61 -25.09 -19.97
N GLU A 61 8.51 -24.74 -20.89
CA GLU A 61 9.13 -25.68 -21.82
C GLU A 61 10.43 -26.31 -21.29
N GLY A 62 10.85 -26.00 -20.07
CA GLY A 62 12.00 -26.64 -19.42
C GLY A 62 13.36 -26.36 -20.08
N LEU A 63 13.46 -25.32 -20.90
CA LEU A 63 14.68 -24.92 -21.62
C LEU A 63 15.47 -23.84 -20.87
N ALA A 64 15.70 -24.04 -19.56
CA ALA A 64 16.49 -23.14 -18.72
C ALA A 64 17.67 -23.86 -18.06
#